data_AF-A0A0N0DBE5-F1
#
_entry.id   AF-A0A0N0DBE5-F1
#
_cell.length_a   1.000
_cell.length_b   1.000
_cell.length_c   1.000
_cell.angle_alpha   90.00
_cell.angle_beta   90.00
_cell.angle_gamma   90.00
#
_symmetry.space_group_name_H-M   'P 1'
#
loop_
_entity.id
_entity.type
_entity.pdbx_description
1 polymer ?
#
loop_
_entity_poly.entity_id
_entity_poly.type
_entity_poly.pdbx_seq_one_letter_code
_entity_poly.pdbx_strand_id
1 'polypeptide(L)'
;MSAGSASDDLSLVLHSSWLASLVVCGPFHADTAAKKWEEQQGFDPGCLNFGPPKPGIGWAYVLNAIYVPPSQRRKGIANRLIENAKQLVAGIHSESKVMLVLVVNIESVAAMKCYEKSDFELAHDYWFNDRDSTKGHAAVMRLDVNVNSSSN
;
A
#
# COMPACT_ATOMS: atom_id res chain seq x y z
N MET A 1 14.48 41.11 -20.45
CA MET A 1 14.53 39.76 -19.84
C MET A 1 13.12 39.44 -19.39
N SER A 2 12.47 38.49 -20.07
CA SER A 2 11.04 38.21 -19.92
C SER A 2 10.78 37.49 -18.59
N ALA A 3 9.76 37.93 -17.86
CA ALA A 3 9.25 37.25 -16.67
C ALA A 3 8.52 35.96 -17.11
N GLY A 4 9.29 34.91 -17.38
CA GLY A 4 8.79 33.59 -17.75
C GLY A 4 8.51 32.72 -16.51
N SER A 5 7.30 32.18 -16.47
CA SER A 5 6.90 30.89 -15.89
C SER A 5 6.67 30.69 -14.38
N ALA A 6 6.47 31.71 -13.55
CA ALA A 6 5.94 31.45 -12.19
C ALA A 6 4.47 30.95 -12.19
N SER A 7 3.69 31.33 -13.22
CA SER A 7 2.29 30.90 -13.41
C SER A 7 2.17 29.43 -13.88
N ASP A 8 3.16 28.95 -14.62
CA ASP A 8 3.18 27.56 -15.12
C ASP A 8 3.59 26.59 -14.00
N ASP A 9 4.48 26.99 -13.09
CA ASP A 9 4.85 26.18 -11.93
C ASP A 9 3.71 26.01 -10.93
N LEU A 10 2.91 27.05 -10.66
CA LEU A 10 1.79 26.93 -9.73
C LEU A 10 0.68 26.03 -10.29
N SER A 11 0.43 26.06 -11.60
CA SER A 11 -0.56 25.20 -12.25
C SER A 11 -0.05 23.76 -12.39
N LEU A 12 1.24 23.55 -12.66
CA LEU A 12 1.89 22.24 -12.54
C LEU A 12 1.80 21.70 -11.12
N VAL A 13 2.07 22.51 -10.10
CA VAL A 13 1.84 22.14 -8.70
C VAL A 13 0.37 21.80 -8.53
N LEU A 14 -0.60 22.71 -8.71
CA LEU A 14 -2.04 22.44 -8.53
C LEU A 14 -2.61 21.23 -9.30
N HIS A 15 -2.02 20.83 -10.43
CA HIS A 15 -2.41 19.64 -11.21
C HIS A 15 -1.52 18.40 -10.98
N SER A 16 -0.41 18.53 -10.25
CA SER A 16 0.48 17.41 -9.94
C SER A 16 -0.16 16.43 -8.97
N SER A 17 0.41 15.24 -8.92
CA SER A 17 0.02 14.16 -8.01
C SER A 17 0.29 14.43 -6.52
N TRP A 18 0.88 15.57 -6.13
CA TRP A 18 1.12 15.98 -4.72
C TRP A 18 -0.14 15.98 -3.84
N LEU A 19 -1.35 16.04 -4.41
CA LEU A 19 -2.58 15.95 -3.63
C LEU A 19 -2.87 14.52 -3.14
N ALA A 20 -2.26 13.51 -3.76
CA ALA A 20 -2.41 12.12 -3.36
C ALA A 20 -1.07 11.54 -2.88
N SER A 21 -1.10 10.68 -1.89
CA SER A 21 0.10 10.11 -1.30
C SER A 21 -0.06 8.62 -1.05
N LEU A 22 1.06 7.90 -1.10
CA LEU A 22 1.18 6.52 -0.68
C LEU A 22 2.44 6.38 0.17
N VAL A 23 2.28 5.87 1.39
CA VAL A 23 3.39 5.57 2.31
C VAL A 23 3.75 4.10 2.20
N VAL A 24 5.00 3.84 1.85
CA VAL A 24 5.57 2.49 1.75
C VAL A 24 6.58 2.30 2.88
N CYS A 25 6.36 1.31 3.74
CA CYS A 25 7.21 1.00 4.88
C CYS A 25 7.96 -0.31 4.66
N GLY A 26 9.28 -0.33 4.90
CA GLY A 26 10.15 -1.49 4.74
C GLY A 26 11.56 -1.12 4.27
N PRO A 27 12.37 -2.09 3.83
CA PRO A 27 12.06 -3.52 3.75
C PRO A 27 12.01 -4.19 5.13
N PHE A 28 11.10 -5.15 5.28
CA PHE A 28 11.08 -6.10 6.38
C PHE A 28 11.46 -7.49 5.88
N HIS A 29 12.09 -8.32 6.71
CA HIS A 29 12.22 -9.74 6.40
C HIS A 29 10.84 -10.39 6.39
N ALA A 30 10.50 -11.06 5.29
CA ALA A 30 9.14 -11.53 5.04
C ALA A 30 8.58 -12.42 6.17
N ASP A 31 9.40 -13.31 6.75
CA ASP A 31 9.02 -14.22 7.84
C ASP A 31 8.65 -13.51 9.15
N THR A 32 9.13 -12.27 9.34
CA THR A 32 8.96 -11.53 10.61
C THR A 32 8.21 -10.21 10.42
N ALA A 33 7.74 -9.93 9.21
CA ALA A 33 7.19 -8.63 8.83
C ALA A 33 5.93 -8.26 9.62
N ALA A 34 4.99 -9.21 9.79
CA ALA A 34 3.76 -8.98 10.54
C ALA A 34 4.06 -8.58 12.00
N LYS A 35 4.89 -9.38 12.69
CA LYS A 35 5.29 -9.12 14.07
C LYS A 35 6.00 -7.77 14.23
N LYS A 36 6.96 -7.46 13.37
CA LYS A 36 7.66 -6.15 13.42
C LYS A 36 6.70 -4.99 13.18
N TRP A 37 5.72 -5.17 12.30
CA TRP A 37 4.71 -4.17 12.03
C TRP A 37 3.79 -3.94 13.23
N GLU A 38 3.35 -5.01 13.89
CA GLU A 38 2.59 -4.92 15.15
C GLU A 38 3.38 -4.12 16.21
N GLU A 39 4.64 -4.47 16.43
CA GLU A 39 5.52 -3.80 17.40
C GLU A 39 5.69 -2.31 17.09
N GLN A 40 5.84 -1.94 15.81
CA GLN A 40 6.01 -0.56 15.39
C GLN A 40 4.73 0.27 15.49
N GLN A 41 3.56 -0.33 15.23
CA GLN A 41 2.27 0.35 15.30
C GLN A 41 1.63 0.27 16.69
N GLY A 42 2.18 -0.53 17.60
CA GLY A 42 1.61 -0.77 18.92
C GLY A 42 0.32 -1.59 18.87
N PHE A 43 0.21 -2.53 17.93
CA PHE A 43 -0.90 -3.48 17.90
C PHE A 43 -0.70 -4.61 18.91
N ASP A 44 -1.80 -5.26 19.28
CA ASP A 44 -1.75 -6.46 20.12
C ASP A 44 -0.94 -7.56 19.41
N PRO A 45 0.00 -8.23 20.10
CA PRO A 45 0.81 -9.27 19.47
C PRO A 45 -0.02 -10.40 18.87
N GLY A 46 0.26 -10.75 17.61
CA GLY A 46 -0.40 -11.85 16.90
C GLY A 46 -1.78 -11.50 16.33
N CYS A 47 -2.20 -10.23 16.33
CA CYS A 47 -3.45 -9.80 15.70
C CYS A 47 -3.35 -9.70 14.17
N LEU A 48 -2.14 -9.51 13.62
CA LEU A 48 -1.88 -9.42 12.20
C LEU A 48 -1.26 -10.71 11.67
N ASN A 49 -1.73 -11.12 10.49
CA ASN A 49 -1.17 -12.23 9.75
C ASN A 49 -1.03 -11.85 8.28
N PHE A 50 0.21 -11.74 7.80
CA PHE A 50 0.52 -11.46 6.39
C PHE A 50 0.53 -12.72 5.50
N GLY A 51 0.23 -13.88 6.09
CA GLY A 51 0.35 -15.19 5.48
C GLY A 51 1.82 -15.62 5.34
N PRO A 52 2.08 -16.92 5.14
CA PRO A 52 3.44 -17.42 4.95
C PRO A 52 4.04 -16.87 3.64
N PRO A 53 5.32 -16.46 3.62
CA PRO A 53 5.97 -16.10 2.36
C PRO A 53 6.09 -17.31 1.44
N LYS A 54 5.87 -17.09 0.14
CA LYS A 54 6.09 -18.12 -0.88
C LYS A 54 7.59 -18.29 -1.15
N PRO A 55 8.03 -19.43 -1.69
CA PRO A 55 9.43 -19.62 -2.07
C PRO A 55 9.96 -18.48 -2.95
N GLY A 56 11.13 -17.95 -2.59
CA GLY A 56 11.78 -16.83 -3.28
C GLY A 56 11.33 -15.44 -2.84
N ILE A 57 10.46 -15.32 -1.83
CA ILE A 57 10.09 -14.05 -1.19
C ILE A 57 10.93 -13.84 0.06
N GLY A 58 11.98 -13.03 -0.02
CA GLY A 58 12.82 -12.66 1.13
C GLY A 58 12.35 -11.40 1.86
N TRP A 59 11.62 -10.53 1.17
CA TRP A 59 11.32 -9.17 1.63
C TRP A 59 9.83 -8.86 1.57
N ALA A 60 9.38 -8.05 2.53
CA ALA A 60 8.03 -7.53 2.59
C ALA A 60 8.04 -6.00 2.79
N TYR A 61 7.04 -5.33 2.20
CA TYR A 61 6.75 -3.92 2.42
C TYR A 61 5.27 -3.74 2.77
N VAL A 62 4.98 -2.81 3.66
CA VAL A 62 3.63 -2.44 4.06
C VAL A 62 3.22 -1.14 3.36
N LEU A 63 2.14 -1.17 2.60
CA LEU A 63 1.46 0.02 2.09
C LEU A 63 0.57 0.57 3.21
N ASN A 64 1.14 1.44 4.04
CA ASN A 64 0.52 1.86 5.29
C ASN A 64 -0.64 2.84 5.10
N ALA A 65 -0.43 3.86 4.28
CA ALA A 65 -1.40 4.92 4.10
C ALA A 65 -1.48 5.32 2.64
N ILE A 66 -2.68 5.27 2.07
CA ILE A 66 -2.99 5.88 0.78
C ILE A 66 -4.04 6.97 0.98
N TYR A 67 -3.78 8.14 0.42
CA TYR A 67 -4.76 9.22 0.42
C TYR A 67 -4.95 9.73 -1.00
N VAL A 68 -6.21 9.81 -1.42
CA VAL A 68 -6.62 10.53 -2.63
C VAL A 68 -7.76 11.48 -2.23
N PRO A 69 -7.63 12.80 -2.50
CA PRO A 69 -8.65 13.77 -2.17
C PRO A 69 -9.97 13.40 -2.81
N PRO A 70 -11.11 13.62 -2.14
CA PRO A 70 -12.43 13.27 -2.67
C PRO A 70 -12.68 13.77 -4.11
N SER A 71 -12.27 15.00 -4.42
CA SER A 71 -12.40 15.64 -5.75
C SER A 71 -11.57 14.97 -6.86
N GLN A 72 -10.61 14.13 -6.49
CA GLN A 72 -9.70 13.43 -7.39
C GLN A 72 -9.93 11.90 -7.41
N ARG A 73 -10.90 11.39 -6.63
CA ARG A 73 -11.26 9.96 -6.64
C ARG A 73 -11.89 9.55 -7.97
N ARG A 74 -11.85 8.24 -8.26
CA ARG A 74 -12.34 7.61 -9.51
C ARG A 74 -11.63 8.05 -10.80
N LYS A 75 -10.48 8.73 -10.69
CA LYS A 75 -9.62 9.10 -11.83
C LYS A 75 -8.39 8.19 -12.00
N GLY A 76 -8.38 7.03 -11.34
CA GLY A 76 -7.28 6.05 -11.41
C GLY A 76 -6.01 6.42 -10.62
N ILE A 77 -6.00 7.51 -9.86
CA ILE A 77 -4.81 7.99 -9.14
C ILE A 77 -4.30 6.98 -8.12
N ALA A 78 -5.20 6.36 -7.34
CA ALA A 78 -4.82 5.34 -6.35
C ALA A 78 -4.12 4.15 -7.02
N ASN A 79 -4.69 3.63 -8.12
CA ASN A 79 -4.08 2.55 -8.89
C ASN A 79 -2.69 2.93 -9.39
N ARG A 80 -2.52 4.14 -9.92
CA ARG A 80 -1.21 4.63 -10.38
C ARG A 80 -0.18 4.71 -9.24
N LEU A 81 -0.58 5.14 -8.05
CA LEU A 81 0.30 5.14 -6.87
C LEU A 81 0.71 3.71 -6.49
N ILE A 82 -0.23 2.78 -6.51
CA ILE A 82 0.02 1.36 -6.21
C ILE A 82 0.97 0.75 -7.25
N GLU A 83 0.74 0.99 -8.54
CA GLU A 83 1.64 0.52 -9.62
C GLU A 83 3.05 1.09 -9.49
N ASN A 84 3.19 2.38 -9.17
CA ASN A 84 4.49 2.98 -8.89
C ASN A 84 5.18 2.32 -7.69
N ALA A 85 4.43 1.96 -6.64
CA ALA A 85 5.00 1.23 -5.51
C ALA A 85 5.43 -0.19 -5.88
N LYS A 86 4.65 -0.91 -6.70
CA LYS A 86 5.04 -2.24 -7.25
C LYS A 86 6.36 -2.13 -8.01
N GLN A 87 6.46 -1.16 -8.92
CA GLN A 87 7.67 -0.91 -9.71
C GLN A 87 8.86 -0.53 -8.84
N LEU A 88 8.65 0.32 -7.82
CA LEU A 88 9.69 0.73 -6.88
C LEU A 88 10.28 -0.48 -6.14
N VAL A 89 9.44 -1.30 -5.52
CA VAL A 89 9.93 -2.44 -4.73
C VAL A 89 10.53 -3.53 -5.60
N ALA A 90 9.99 -3.75 -6.80
CA ALA A 90 10.55 -4.69 -7.78
C ALA A 90 11.93 -4.22 -8.28
N GLY A 91 12.09 -2.92 -8.52
CA GLY A 91 13.38 -2.33 -8.93
C GLY A 91 14.45 -2.43 -7.85
N ILE A 92 14.07 -2.27 -6.57
CA ILE A 92 15.00 -2.44 -5.44
C ILE A 92 15.44 -3.90 -5.29
N HIS A 93 14.54 -4.84 -5.53
CA HIS A 93 14.77 -6.27 -5.35
C HIS A 93 14.73 -7.03 -6.68
N SER A 94 15.54 -6.60 -7.64
CA SER A 94 15.50 -7.13 -9.01
C SER A 94 15.72 -8.65 -9.13
N GLU A 95 16.33 -9.26 -8.12
CA GLU A 95 16.68 -10.69 -8.06
C GLU A 95 15.72 -11.52 -7.20
N SER A 96 14.71 -10.91 -6.58
CA SER A 96 13.84 -11.57 -5.60
C SER A 96 12.38 -11.16 -5.76
N LYS A 97 11.48 -12.08 -5.40
CA LYS A 97 10.07 -11.71 -5.26
C LYS A 97 9.88 -10.91 -3.98
N VAL A 98 8.95 -9.97 -4.00
CA VAL A 98 8.67 -9.10 -2.86
C VAL A 98 7.20 -9.22 -2.48
N MET A 99 6.93 -9.32 -1.20
CA MET A 99 5.57 -9.26 -0.66
C MET A 99 5.17 -7.80 -0.43
N LEU A 100 4.07 -7.36 -1.02
CA LEU A 100 3.36 -6.15 -0.65
C LEU A 100 2.16 -6.51 0.20
N VAL A 101 1.97 -5.82 1.32
CA VAL A 101 0.82 -6.00 2.20
C VAL A 101 0.20 -4.67 2.57
N LEU A 102 -1.08 -4.69 2.90
CA LEU A 102 -1.81 -3.55 3.42
C LEU A 102 -2.85 -3.99 4.44
N VAL A 103 -3.20 -3.08 5.34
CA VAL A 103 -4.29 -3.25 6.29
C VAL A 103 -5.36 -2.23 5.94
N VAL A 104 -6.60 -2.68 5.77
CA VAL A 104 -7.71 -1.84 5.32
C VAL A 104 -8.95 -2.13 6.14
N ASN A 105 -9.75 -1.10 6.45
CA ASN A 105 -11.08 -1.32 7.02
C ASN A 105 -11.92 -2.10 6.00
N ILE A 106 -12.39 -3.29 6.39
CA ILE A 106 -13.11 -4.21 5.49
C ILE A 106 -14.44 -3.62 5.00
N GLU A 107 -15.05 -2.71 5.78
CA GLU A 107 -16.29 -2.03 5.44
C GLU A 107 -16.07 -0.95 4.36
N SER A 108 -14.81 -0.58 4.09
CA SER A 108 -14.45 0.34 3.01
C SER A 108 -14.49 -0.36 1.66
N VAL A 109 -15.71 -0.62 1.17
CA VAL A 109 -15.96 -1.31 -0.13
C VAL A 109 -15.20 -0.66 -1.29
N ALA A 110 -15.07 0.67 -1.27
CA ALA A 110 -14.33 1.39 -2.30
C ALA A 110 -12.82 1.11 -2.26
N ALA A 111 -12.22 0.99 -1.07
CA ALA A 111 -10.81 0.66 -0.91
C ALA A 111 -10.55 -0.82 -1.22
N MET A 112 -11.37 -1.72 -0.68
CA MET A 112 -11.30 -3.16 -0.97
C MET A 112 -11.29 -3.42 -2.48
N LYS A 113 -12.28 -2.88 -3.21
CA LYS A 113 -12.35 -3.01 -4.68
C LYS A 113 -11.19 -2.34 -5.41
N CYS A 114 -10.60 -1.29 -4.84
CA CYS A 114 -9.42 -0.64 -5.42
C CYS A 114 -8.22 -1.58 -5.36
N TYR A 115 -7.99 -2.22 -4.22
CA TYR A 115 -6.87 -3.13 -4.00
C TYR A 115 -7.06 -4.46 -4.75
N GLU A 116 -8.27 -5.02 -4.76
CA GLU A 116 -8.60 -6.21 -5.57
C GLU A 116 -8.31 -5.96 -7.07
N LYS A 117 -8.67 -4.79 -7.59
CA LYS A 117 -8.34 -4.39 -8.98
C LYS A 117 -6.86 -4.16 -9.23
N SER A 118 -6.07 -4.04 -8.17
CA SER A 118 -4.61 -3.96 -8.21
C SER A 118 -3.96 -5.28 -7.81
N ASP A 119 -4.70 -6.39 -7.92
CA ASP A 119 -4.27 -7.78 -7.73
C ASP A 119 -3.96 -8.17 -6.27
N PHE A 120 -4.36 -7.34 -5.30
CA PHE A 120 -4.27 -7.74 -3.90
C PHE A 120 -5.36 -8.76 -3.57
N GLU A 121 -4.95 -9.83 -2.90
CA GLU A 121 -5.84 -10.87 -2.40
C GLU A 121 -6.04 -10.70 -0.90
N LEU A 122 -7.23 -11.07 -0.40
CA LEU A 122 -7.49 -11.13 1.04
C LEU A 122 -6.67 -12.27 1.67
N ALA A 123 -5.74 -11.93 2.56
CA ALA A 123 -4.92 -12.91 3.26
C ALA A 123 -5.54 -13.33 4.60
N HIS A 124 -6.07 -12.36 5.35
CA HIS A 124 -6.68 -12.55 6.65
C HIS A 124 -7.57 -11.35 6.99
N ASP A 125 -8.51 -11.52 7.92
CA ASP A 125 -9.27 -10.43 8.52
C ASP A 125 -9.27 -10.57 10.05
N TYR A 126 -9.30 -9.45 10.75
CA TYR A 126 -9.24 -9.44 12.21
C TYR A 126 -10.13 -8.35 12.80
N TRP A 127 -10.60 -8.64 14.01
CA TRP A 127 -11.39 -7.72 14.81
C TRP A 127 -10.50 -7.09 15.86
N PHE A 128 -10.64 -5.78 16.06
CA PHE A 128 -9.93 -5.04 17.10
C PHE A 128 -10.91 -4.15 17.87
N ASN A 129 -10.58 -3.86 19.12
CA ASN A 129 -11.34 -2.90 19.92
C ASN A 129 -10.76 -1.52 19.70
N ASP A 130 -11.53 -0.60 19.13
CA ASP A 130 -11.15 0.81 19.12
C ASP A 130 -11.37 1.44 20.51
N ARG A 131 -10.69 2.54 20.79
CA ARG A 131 -10.71 3.24 22.09
C ARG A 131 -12.13 3.63 22.54
N ASP A 132 -13.03 3.81 21.59
CA ASP A 132 -14.43 4.18 21.83
C ASP A 132 -15.39 2.97 21.96
N SER A 133 -14.86 1.76 22.19
CA SER A 133 -15.65 0.51 22.35
C SER A 133 -16.40 0.05 21.08
N THR A 134 -16.14 0.66 19.94
CA THR A 134 -16.54 0.15 18.63
C THR A 134 -15.59 -0.96 18.20
N LYS A 135 -16.14 -2.15 17.92
CA LYS A 135 -15.37 -3.22 17.29
C LYS A 135 -15.06 -2.81 15.85
N GLY A 136 -13.79 -2.55 15.57
CA GLY A 136 -13.29 -2.36 14.22
C GLY A 136 -13.03 -3.70 13.55
N HIS A 137 -13.28 -3.79 12.25
CA HIS A 137 -12.99 -4.96 11.43
C HIS A 137 -12.07 -4.55 10.29
N ALA A 138 -10.87 -5.11 10.26
CA ALA A 138 -9.89 -4.85 9.23
C ALA A 138 -9.53 -6.13 8.48
N ALA A 139 -9.16 -5.95 7.21
CA ALA A 139 -8.61 -6.95 6.34
C ALA A 139 -7.14 -6.69 6.11
N VAL A 140 -6.34 -7.75 6.14
CA VAL A 140 -4.99 -7.79 5.58
C VAL A 140 -5.12 -8.25 4.14
N MET A 141 -4.69 -7.40 3.20
CA MET A 141 -4.59 -7.79 1.79
C MET A 141 -3.12 -7.87 1.37
N ARG A 142 -2.81 -8.79 0.47
CA ARG A 142 -1.44 -9.11 0.06
C ARG A 142 -1.33 -9.29 -1.46
N LEU A 143 -0.18 -8.89 -2.00
CA LEU A 143 0.25 -9.17 -3.37
C LEU A 143 1.73 -9.59 -3.36
N ASP A 144 2.07 -10.64 -4.08
CA ASP A 144 3.46 -11.03 -4.32
C ASP A 144 3.91 -10.45 -5.68
N VAL A 145 4.88 -9.54 -5.67
CA VAL A 145 5.39 -8.83 -6.86
C VAL A 145 6.67 -9.50 -7.37
N ASN A 146 6.80 -9.62 -8.69
CA ASN A 146 8.00 -10.10 -9.38
C ASN A 146 8.37 -9.15 -10.53
N VAL A 147 9.66 -8.97 -10.78
CA VAL A 147 10.20 -8.13 -11.87
C VAL A 147 9.71 -8.62 -13.24
N ASN A 148 9.51 -9.93 -13.39
CA ASN A 148 9.04 -10.55 -14.64
C ASN A 148 7.53 -10.45 -14.88
N SER A 149 6.75 -9.84 -13.97
CA SER A 149 5.31 -9.67 -14.14
C SER A 149 4.93 -8.41 -14.91
N SER A 150 5.92 -7.66 -15.42
CA SER A 150 5.70 -6.55 -16.37
C SER A 150 5.44 -7.12 -17.77
N SER A 151 4.35 -7.86 -17.94
CA SER A 151 3.90 -8.34 -19.25
C SER A 151 2.88 -7.36 -19.85
N ASN A 152 3.35 -6.65 -20.88
CA ASN A 152 2.65 -5.94 -21.97
C ASN A 152 1.63 -4.84 -21.64
#